data_AF-A0A0C3DIT3-F1
#
_entry.id   AF-A0A0C3DIT3-F1
#
_cell.length_a   1.000
_cell.length_b   1.000
_cell.length_c   1.000
_cell.angle_alpha   90.00
_cell.angle_beta   90.00
_cell.angle_gamma   90.00
#
_symmetry.space_group_name_H-M   'P 1'
#
loop_
_entity.id
_entity.type
_entity.pdbx_description
1 polymer ?
#
loop_
_entity_poly.entity_id
_entity_poly.type
_entity_poly.pdbx_seq_one_letter_code
_entity_poly.pdbx_strand_id
1 'polypeptide(L)'
;MGHRASLKINDTHVHPQGFLLKLKNHVLGRLLANKGLGEEEFTQVQHNCLTFINNHIHQHHLLHINYTTYNLWQAQDSLNPSTHPDIMVLSHEDTENPHPYWYARIIGVFHAKVRYRGPEVQDPAPKRINFLWVQWFTHNKNIKASWSVHRLPCVGFYPQGESNAFSFVNPHNVIRGVHLIPAFCYGLTSELLPPTSIGHHESDNGKDWDWYFVNM
;
A
#
# COMPACT_ATOMS: atom_id res chain seq x y z
N MET A 1 9.48 9.76 23.34
CA MET A 1 8.86 8.45 23.59
C MET A 1 7.53 8.41 22.86
N GLY A 2 7.47 7.83 21.67
CA GLY A 2 6.22 7.76 20.89
C GLY A 2 5.34 6.61 21.38
N HIS A 3 4.09 6.90 21.75
CA HIS A 3 3.09 5.87 22.02
C HIS A 3 2.92 4.99 20.78
N ARG A 4 3.39 3.73 20.83
CA ARG A 4 3.10 2.71 19.83
C ARG A 4 1.74 2.11 20.13
N ALA A 5 0.73 2.43 19.34
CA ALA A 5 -0.54 1.71 19.38
C ALA A 5 -0.31 0.27 18.90
N SER A 6 -0.69 -0.70 19.72
CA SER A 6 -0.76 -2.11 19.31
C SER A 6 -2.22 -2.48 19.09
N LEU A 7 -2.53 -3.03 17.92
CA LEU A 7 -3.86 -3.47 17.54
C LEU A 7 -3.93 -4.99 17.61
N LYS A 8 -5.03 -5.52 18.14
CA LYS A 8 -5.32 -6.96 18.10
C LYS A 8 -5.80 -7.33 16.70
N ILE A 9 -5.26 -8.44 16.19
CA ILE A 9 -5.54 -8.88 14.82
C ILE A 9 -7.01 -9.31 14.60
N ASN A 10 -7.67 -9.76 15.67
CA ASN A 10 -9.03 -10.32 15.60
C ASN A 10 -10.14 -9.30 15.90
N ASP A 11 -9.83 -8.02 16.05
CA ASP A 11 -10.86 -6.98 16.21
C ASP A 11 -11.49 -6.70 14.83
N THR A 12 -12.43 -7.56 14.44
CA THR A 12 -13.13 -7.56 13.14
C THR A 12 -13.89 -6.27 12.85
N HIS A 13 -14.19 -5.46 13.87
CA HIS A 13 -14.90 -4.19 13.73
C HIS A 13 -14.04 -3.04 13.17
N VAL A 14 -12.71 -3.22 13.08
CA VAL A 14 -11.77 -2.13 12.73
C VAL A 14 -11.20 -2.29 11.32
N HIS A 15 -11.39 -3.44 10.65
CA HIS A 15 -10.67 -3.76 9.43
C HIS A 15 -11.59 -4.03 8.22
N PRO A 16 -11.22 -3.57 7.01
CA PRO A 16 -11.93 -3.91 5.78
C PRO A 16 -12.06 -5.41 5.58
N GLN A 17 -13.11 -5.83 4.88
CA GLN A 17 -13.35 -7.24 4.59
C GLN A 17 -12.13 -7.90 3.93
N GLY A 18 -11.73 -9.07 4.44
CA GLY A 18 -10.57 -9.81 3.93
C GLY A 18 -9.19 -9.29 4.38
N PHE A 19 -9.10 -8.26 5.24
CA PHE A 19 -7.83 -7.72 5.72
C PHE A 19 -6.88 -8.78 6.27
N LEU A 20 -7.35 -9.65 7.17
CA LEU A 20 -6.51 -10.70 7.78
C LEU A 20 -6.00 -11.71 6.74
N LEU A 21 -6.86 -12.12 5.80
CA LEU A 21 -6.48 -13.05 4.74
C LEU A 21 -5.41 -12.41 3.84
N LYS A 22 -5.63 -11.18 3.39
CA LYS A 22 -4.65 -10.40 2.62
C LYS A 22 -3.33 -10.22 3.38
N LEU A 23 -3.39 -10.00 4.69
CA LEU A 23 -2.21 -9.85 5.53
C LEU A 23 -1.41 -11.16 5.61
N LYS A 24 -2.10 -12.28 5.84
CA LYS A 24 -1.47 -13.61 5.85
C LYS A 24 -0.81 -13.90 4.51
N ASN A 25 -1.51 -13.67 3.40
CA ASN A 25 -0.97 -13.88 2.05
C ASN A 25 0.27 -13.01 1.80
N HIS A 26 0.21 -11.72 2.15
CA HIS A 26 1.35 -10.82 2.02
C HIS A 26 2.56 -11.27 2.85
N VAL A 27 2.33 -11.69 4.09
CA VAL A 27 3.39 -12.19 4.98
C VAL A 27 3.99 -13.49 4.46
N LEU A 28 3.16 -14.44 4.03
CA LEU A 28 3.61 -15.73 3.48
C LEU A 28 4.39 -15.53 2.19
N GLY A 29 3.89 -14.71 1.26
CA GLY A 29 4.59 -14.36 0.04
C GLY A 29 5.98 -13.81 0.32
N ARG A 30 6.15 -13.00 1.38
CA ARG A 30 7.48 -12.49 1.77
C ARG A 30 8.38 -13.51 2.45
N LEU A 31 7.82 -14.41 3.25
CA LEU A 31 8.60 -15.45 3.92
C LEU A 31 9.04 -16.54 2.94
N LEU A 32 8.23 -16.80 1.91
CA LEU A 32 8.40 -17.89 0.94
C LEU A 32 8.85 -17.42 -0.45
N ALA A 33 8.99 -16.11 -0.71
CA ALA A 33 9.44 -15.55 -2.00
C ALA A 33 10.75 -16.21 -2.49
N ASN A 34 11.74 -16.36 -1.61
CA ASN A 34 13.02 -16.98 -1.96
C ASN A 34 12.93 -18.51 -2.22
N LYS A 35 11.74 -19.09 -2.11
CA LYS A 35 11.45 -20.51 -2.35
C LYS A 35 10.62 -20.74 -3.61
N GLY A 36 10.31 -19.69 -4.37
CA GLY A 36 9.55 -19.79 -5.62
C GLY A 36 8.04 -20.07 -5.45
N LEU A 37 7.49 -19.89 -4.23
CA LEU A 37 6.09 -20.19 -3.90
C LEU A 37 5.23 -18.92 -3.81
N GLY A 38 5.46 -17.95 -4.70
CA GLY A 38 4.91 -16.58 -4.59
C GLY A 38 3.69 -16.28 -5.47
N GLU A 39 3.36 -17.15 -6.42
CA GLU A 39 2.37 -16.88 -7.48
C GLU A 39 1.05 -17.67 -7.31
N GLU A 40 1.05 -18.72 -6.47
CA GLU A 40 -0.12 -19.54 -6.18
C GLU A 40 -0.86 -19.07 -4.92
N GLU A 41 -2.18 -19.31 -4.87
CA GLU A 41 -2.96 -19.10 -3.65
C GLU A 41 -2.45 -20.04 -2.53
N PHE A 42 -2.08 -19.46 -1.39
CA PHE A 42 -1.61 -20.22 -0.25
C PHE A 42 -2.71 -21.12 0.32
N THR A 43 -2.33 -22.35 0.67
CA THR A 43 -3.25 -23.34 1.23
C THR A 43 -3.66 -22.98 2.67
N GLN A 44 -4.80 -23.50 3.11
CA GLN A 44 -5.24 -23.34 4.51
C GLN A 44 -4.22 -23.89 5.52
N VAL A 45 -3.49 -24.94 5.16
CA VAL A 45 -2.43 -25.52 5.99
C VAL A 45 -1.30 -24.50 6.19
N GLN A 46 -0.83 -23.86 5.12
CA GLN A 46 0.18 -22.80 5.19
C GLN A 46 -0.32 -21.60 6.03
N HIS A 47 -1.58 -21.22 5.90
CA HIS A 47 -2.20 -20.17 6.72
C HIS A 47 -2.25 -20.49 8.21
N ASN A 48 -2.38 -21.76 8.56
CA ASN A 48 -2.42 -22.24 9.95
C ASN A 48 -1.00 -22.37 10.54
N CYS A 49 0.00 -22.63 9.71
CA CYS A 49 1.40 -22.65 10.10
C CYS A 49 1.97 -21.26 10.41
N LEU A 50 1.32 -20.18 9.93
CA LEU A 50 1.68 -18.79 10.24
C LEU A 50 1.04 -18.33 11.56
N THR A 51 1.90 -17.90 12.49
CA THR A 51 1.48 -17.34 13.78
C THR A 51 2.00 -15.91 13.96
N PHE A 52 1.11 -15.00 14.34
CA PHE A 52 1.49 -13.65 14.78
C PHE A 52 1.77 -13.71 16.28
N ILE A 53 2.97 -13.31 16.69
CA ILE A 53 3.37 -13.37 18.09
C ILE A 53 2.51 -12.40 18.89
N ASN A 54 1.96 -12.92 19.99
CA ASN A 54 1.01 -12.23 20.86
C ASN A 54 -0.30 -11.82 20.16
N ASN A 55 -0.56 -12.27 18.92
CA ASN A 55 -1.72 -11.88 18.11
C ASN A 55 -1.85 -10.35 17.90
N HIS A 56 -0.73 -9.62 17.87
CA HIS A 56 -0.70 -8.17 17.78
C HIS A 56 0.04 -7.70 16.51
N ILE A 57 -0.47 -6.62 15.92
CA ILE A 57 0.26 -5.76 14.99
C ILE A 57 0.52 -4.42 15.67
N HIS A 58 1.60 -3.75 15.27
CA HIS A 58 2.00 -2.48 15.85
C HIS A 58 2.00 -1.42 14.77
N GLN A 59 1.25 -0.34 15.00
CA GLN A 59 1.17 0.79 14.08
C GLN A 59 2.29 1.80 14.34
N HIS A 60 2.75 2.44 13.29
CA HIS A 60 3.66 3.58 13.34
C HIS A 60 3.06 4.76 12.60
N HIS A 61 3.49 5.96 12.98
CA HIS A 61 3.04 7.21 12.38
C HIS A 61 3.90 7.65 11.18
N LEU A 62 5.15 7.18 11.12
CA LEU A 62 6.14 7.66 10.16
C LEU A 62 6.85 6.49 9.48
N LEU A 63 7.08 6.64 8.19
CA LEU A 63 7.89 5.76 7.35
C LEU A 63 8.96 6.62 6.66
N HIS A 64 10.21 6.18 6.72
CA HIS A 64 11.29 6.82 5.97
C HIS A 64 11.70 5.94 4.79
N ILE A 65 11.75 6.53 3.59
CA ILE A 65 12.19 5.88 2.36
C ILE A 65 13.37 6.65 1.79
N ASN A 66 14.47 5.95 1.56
CA ASN A 66 15.63 6.54 0.89
C ASN A 66 15.49 6.33 -0.61
N TYR A 67 15.77 7.37 -1.39
CA TYR A 67 15.75 7.30 -2.85
C TYR A 67 16.95 8.02 -3.44
N THR A 68 17.30 7.66 -4.67
CA THR A 68 18.38 8.30 -5.41
C THR A 68 17.81 9.37 -6.32
N THR A 69 18.27 10.60 -6.18
CA THR A 69 17.91 11.73 -7.05
C THR A 69 18.63 11.65 -8.39
N TYR A 70 18.16 12.41 -9.38
CA TYR A 70 18.75 12.44 -10.73
C TYR A 70 20.26 12.74 -10.74
N ASN A 71 20.74 13.60 -9.85
CA ASN A 71 22.16 13.90 -9.69
C ASN A 71 22.96 12.82 -8.94
N LEU A 72 22.38 11.62 -8.75
CA LEU A 72 22.96 10.46 -8.05
C LEU A 72 23.20 10.68 -6.55
N TRP A 73 22.45 11.60 -5.93
CA TRP A 73 22.54 11.84 -4.50
C TRP A 73 21.48 11.02 -3.78
N GLN A 74 21.76 10.67 -2.53
CA GLN A 74 20.79 10.00 -1.69
C GLN A 74 19.93 11.05 -0.98
N ALA A 75 18.62 10.98 -1.20
CA ALA A 75 17.61 11.76 -0.50
C ALA A 75 16.70 10.83 0.32
N GLN A 76 15.88 11.43 1.18
CA GLN A 76 14.98 10.69 2.06
C GLN A 76 13.61 11.36 2.09
N ASP A 77 12.57 10.58 1.81
CA ASP A 77 11.20 10.98 2.01
C ASP A 77 10.72 10.53 3.39
N SER A 78 10.00 11.42 4.08
CA SER A 78 9.35 11.15 5.36
C SER A 78 7.84 11.08 5.13
N LEU A 79 7.33 9.86 5.04
CA LEU A 79 5.95 9.57 4.70
C LEU A 79 5.12 9.39 5.97
N ASN A 80 4.02 10.12 6.02
CA ASN A 80 3.10 10.11 7.14
C ASN A 80 1.68 9.92 6.60
N PRO A 81 0.97 8.85 7.01
CA PRO A 81 -0.40 8.58 6.60
C PRO A 81 -1.37 9.77 6.77
N SER A 82 -1.07 10.70 7.67
CA SER A 82 -1.92 11.87 7.99
C SER A 82 -1.54 13.16 7.24
N THR A 83 -0.45 13.20 6.47
CA THR A 83 -0.03 14.48 5.81
C THR A 83 0.54 14.27 4.42
N HIS A 84 1.41 13.28 4.24
CA HIS A 84 2.03 12.94 2.96
C HIS A 84 1.97 11.42 2.76
N PRO A 85 0.77 10.88 2.50
CA PRO A 85 0.55 9.44 2.48
C PRO A 85 0.82 8.80 1.11
N ASP A 86 0.95 9.60 0.06
CA ASP A 86 0.95 9.11 -1.31
C ASP A 86 2.34 8.63 -1.74
N ILE A 87 2.39 7.44 -2.32
CA ILE A 87 3.61 6.74 -2.72
C ILE A 87 3.54 6.26 -4.16
N MET A 88 4.72 6.02 -4.74
CA MET A 88 4.86 5.32 -6.01
C MET A 88 5.65 4.01 -5.86
N VAL A 89 5.22 2.99 -6.59
CA VAL A 89 5.84 1.66 -6.68
C VAL A 89 6.02 1.28 -8.15
N LEU A 90 6.88 0.31 -8.44
CA LEU A 90 7.03 -0.20 -9.81
C LEU A 90 5.75 -0.93 -10.25
N SER A 91 5.27 -0.58 -11.44
CA SER A 91 4.20 -1.29 -12.14
C SER A 91 4.72 -2.64 -12.65
N HIS A 92 3.85 -3.65 -12.64
CA HIS A 92 4.11 -4.98 -13.22
C HIS A 92 3.12 -5.27 -14.36
N GLU A 93 2.73 -4.24 -15.12
CA GLU A 93 1.82 -4.38 -16.25
C GLU A 93 2.54 -4.92 -17.49
N ASP A 94 2.08 -6.06 -18.02
CA ASP A 94 2.62 -6.70 -19.23
C ASP A 94 2.01 -6.16 -20.54
N THR A 95 1.65 -4.87 -20.58
CA THR A 95 1.06 -4.24 -21.78
C THR A 95 2.11 -3.54 -22.63
N GLU A 96 1.80 -3.24 -23.89
CA GLU A 96 2.71 -2.50 -24.77
C GLU A 96 2.84 -1.04 -24.31
N ASN A 97 4.04 -0.64 -23.90
CA ASN A 97 4.35 0.67 -23.29
C ASN A 97 3.51 1.00 -22.04
N PRO A 98 3.62 0.20 -20.97
CA PRO A 98 2.88 0.43 -19.74
C PRO A 98 3.44 1.67 -19.04
N HIS A 99 2.58 2.38 -18.30
CA HIS A 99 3.08 3.42 -17.42
C HIS A 99 3.92 2.75 -16.30
N PRO A 100 5.17 3.19 -16.06
CA PRO A 100 6.14 2.43 -15.26
C PRO A 100 5.81 2.33 -13.77
N TYR A 101 4.84 3.10 -13.27
CA TYR A 101 4.56 3.21 -11.83
C TYR A 101 3.09 2.97 -11.48
N TRP A 102 2.86 2.31 -10.36
CA TRP A 102 1.57 2.40 -9.68
C TRP A 102 1.66 3.39 -8.53
N TYR A 103 0.53 4.00 -8.21
CA TYR A 103 0.42 4.96 -7.13
C TYR A 103 -0.55 4.43 -6.09
N ALA A 104 -0.25 4.71 -4.83
CA ALA A 104 -1.11 4.34 -3.73
C ALA A 104 -1.06 5.36 -2.60
N ARG A 105 -2.14 5.43 -1.84
CA ARG A 105 -2.24 6.20 -0.59
C ARG A 105 -2.02 5.27 0.58
N ILE A 106 -1.06 5.59 1.45
CA ILE A 106 -0.83 4.84 2.70
C ILE A 106 -1.96 5.16 3.68
N ILE A 107 -2.67 4.13 4.13
CA ILE A 107 -3.65 4.21 5.21
C ILE A 107 -2.98 3.95 6.56
N GLY A 108 -2.01 3.03 6.59
CA GLY A 108 -1.29 2.72 7.82
C GLY A 108 0.04 2.04 7.61
N VAL A 109 0.98 2.37 8.49
CA VAL A 109 2.32 1.77 8.55
C VAL A 109 2.34 0.80 9.72
N PHE A 110 2.67 -0.47 9.47
CA PHE A 110 2.60 -1.50 10.48
C PHE A 110 3.86 -2.36 10.54
N HIS A 111 4.02 -3.03 11.67
CA HIS A 111 4.88 -4.20 11.76
C HIS A 111 4.27 -5.28 12.64
N ALA A 112 4.70 -6.51 12.41
CA ALA A 112 4.39 -7.65 13.27
C ALA A 112 5.63 -8.52 13.48
N LYS A 113 5.67 -9.20 14.61
CA LYS A 113 6.56 -10.35 14.80
C LYS A 113 5.78 -11.60 14.42
N VAL A 114 6.28 -12.35 13.46
CA VAL A 114 5.62 -13.54 12.94
C VAL A 114 6.53 -14.75 13.06
N ARG A 115 5.94 -15.92 13.18
CA ARG A 115 6.64 -17.20 13.16
C ARG A 115 5.88 -18.13 12.24
N TYR A 116 6.60 -18.73 11.30
CA TYR A 116 6.10 -19.75 10.39
C TYR A 116 6.70 -21.11 10.78
N ARG A 117 5.84 -22.12 10.92
CA ARG A 117 6.22 -23.50 11.31
C ARG A 117 5.92 -24.53 10.22
N GLY A 118 5.79 -24.09 8.97
CA GLY A 118 5.58 -25.00 7.85
C GLY A 118 6.88 -25.70 7.41
N PRO A 119 6.77 -26.83 6.71
CA PRO A 119 7.92 -27.64 6.27
C PRO A 119 8.89 -26.90 5.33
N GLU A 120 8.45 -25.81 4.71
CA GLU A 120 9.24 -25.01 3.76
C GLU A 120 10.36 -24.19 4.44
N VAL A 121 10.29 -24.01 5.77
CA VAL A 121 11.24 -23.22 6.55
C VAL A 121 11.90 -24.08 7.61
N GLN A 122 13.22 -24.25 7.50
CA GLN A 122 14.02 -25.08 8.42
C GLN A 122 14.24 -24.41 9.79
N ASP A 123 14.35 -23.08 9.83
CA ASP A 123 14.50 -22.32 11.07
C ASP A 123 13.24 -21.47 11.34
N PRO A 124 12.36 -21.91 12.26
CA PRO A 124 11.12 -21.20 12.61
C PRO A 124 11.37 -20.06 13.60
N ALA A 125 12.54 -19.43 13.59
CA ALA A 125 12.81 -18.25 14.40
C ALA A 125 11.78 -17.12 14.11
N PRO A 126 11.30 -16.42 15.15
CA PRO A 126 10.50 -15.22 14.98
C PRO A 126 11.16 -14.17 14.08
N LYS A 127 10.42 -13.72 13.05
CA LYS A 127 10.86 -12.65 12.15
C LYS A 127 9.99 -11.41 12.31
N ARG A 128 10.63 -10.24 12.29
CA ARG A 128 9.92 -8.95 12.23
C ARG A 128 9.64 -8.62 10.77
N ILE A 129 8.38 -8.35 10.44
CA ILE A 129 7.95 -7.92 9.10
C ILE A 129 7.29 -6.56 9.22
N ASN A 130 7.75 -5.59 8.43
CA ASN A 130 7.11 -4.27 8.29
C ASN A 130 6.29 -4.25 7.00
N PHE A 131 5.05 -3.75 7.02
CA PHE A 131 4.15 -3.74 5.87
C PHE A 131 3.28 -2.47 5.90
N LEU A 132 2.86 -2.01 4.73
CA LEU A 132 1.99 -0.86 4.56
C LEU A 132 0.61 -1.36 4.16
N TRP A 133 -0.44 -0.82 4.77
CA TRP A 133 -1.80 -0.95 4.26
C TRP A 133 -2.08 0.25 3.37
N VAL A 134 -2.43 0.01 2.11
CA VAL A 134 -2.57 1.06 1.10
C VAL A 134 -3.87 0.94 0.35
N GLN A 135 -4.28 2.07 -0.23
CA GLN A 135 -5.34 2.18 -1.21
C GLN A 135 -4.76 2.55 -2.58
N TRP A 136 -5.14 1.82 -3.62
CA TRP A 136 -4.61 2.05 -4.95
C TRP A 136 -5.31 3.18 -5.69
N PHE A 137 -4.55 3.86 -6.54
CA PHE A 137 -5.09 4.72 -7.58
C PHE A 137 -5.15 3.97 -8.92
N THR A 138 -6.07 4.39 -9.78
CA THR A 138 -6.17 3.97 -11.18
C THR A 138 -5.74 5.11 -12.11
N HIS A 139 -5.17 4.77 -13.26
CA HIS A 139 -4.75 5.75 -14.26
C HIS A 139 -5.92 6.23 -15.11
N ASN A 140 -5.95 7.52 -15.43
CA ASN A 140 -6.86 8.05 -16.42
C ASN A 140 -6.39 7.68 -17.84
N LYS A 141 -6.92 6.58 -18.39
CA LYS A 141 -6.56 6.09 -19.73
C LYS A 141 -6.89 7.08 -20.86
N ASN A 142 -7.77 8.06 -20.62
CA ASN A 142 -8.13 9.07 -21.60
C ASN A 142 -7.08 10.19 -21.70
N ILE A 143 -6.20 10.32 -20.69
CA ILE A 143 -5.15 11.32 -20.66
C ILE A 143 -3.82 10.65 -20.98
N LYS A 144 -3.30 10.89 -22.18
CA LYS A 144 -1.94 10.52 -22.52
C LYS A 144 -0.99 11.40 -21.71
N ALA A 145 -0.37 10.83 -20.69
CA ALA A 145 0.71 11.44 -19.93
C ALA A 145 2.05 10.91 -20.45
N SER A 146 2.91 11.82 -20.92
CA SER A 146 4.28 11.48 -21.25
C SER A 146 5.14 12.74 -21.26
N TRP A 147 6.45 12.54 -21.16
CA TRP A 147 7.41 13.62 -21.30
C TRP A 147 7.24 14.35 -22.63
N SER A 148 7.06 13.61 -23.73
CA SER A 148 6.92 14.17 -25.08
C SER A 148 5.69 15.07 -25.24
N VAL A 149 4.62 14.83 -24.47
CA VAL A 149 3.41 15.68 -24.48
C VAL A 149 3.36 16.66 -23.32
N HIS A 150 4.39 16.70 -22.47
CA HIS A 150 4.53 17.61 -21.31
C HIS A 150 3.32 17.57 -20.35
N ARG A 151 2.75 16.38 -20.12
CA ARG A 151 1.61 16.18 -19.21
C ARG A 151 1.96 15.23 -18.08
N LEU A 152 1.62 15.62 -16.86
CA LEU A 152 1.76 14.80 -15.66
C LEU A 152 0.82 13.58 -15.72
N PRO A 153 1.20 12.45 -15.12
CA PRO A 153 0.30 11.32 -14.91
C PRO A 153 -0.95 11.77 -14.17
N CYS A 154 -2.11 11.29 -14.61
CA CYS A 154 -3.40 11.64 -14.01
C CYS A 154 -4.04 10.39 -13.43
N VAL A 155 -4.37 10.44 -12.13
CA VAL A 155 -4.79 9.28 -11.35
C VAL A 155 -6.03 9.60 -10.52
N GLY A 156 -6.88 8.61 -10.30
CA GLY A 156 -8.09 8.71 -9.48
C GLY A 156 -8.17 7.51 -8.54
N PHE A 157 -8.99 7.57 -7.50
CA PHE A 157 -9.10 6.44 -6.57
C PHE A 157 -9.63 5.20 -7.30
N TYR A 158 -9.03 4.05 -7.00
CA TYR A 158 -9.56 2.78 -7.46
C TYR A 158 -10.90 2.51 -6.74
N PRO A 159 -12.00 2.19 -7.46
CA PRO A 159 -13.32 2.06 -6.86
C PRO A 159 -13.35 1.05 -5.70
N GLN A 160 -13.83 1.48 -4.53
CA GLN A 160 -13.81 0.64 -3.32
C GLN A 160 -14.70 -0.62 -3.41
N GLY A 161 -15.72 -0.61 -4.27
CA GLY A 161 -16.57 -1.78 -4.51
C GLY A 161 -15.82 -2.99 -5.08
N GLU A 162 -14.60 -2.80 -5.56
CA GLU A 162 -13.76 -3.86 -6.09
C GLU A 162 -12.78 -4.37 -5.04
N SER A 163 -12.66 -5.71 -4.94
CA SER A 163 -11.79 -6.40 -3.97
C SER A 163 -10.34 -5.89 -3.96
N ASN A 164 -9.87 -5.33 -5.08
CA ASN A 164 -8.46 -4.96 -5.27
C ASN A 164 -8.14 -3.51 -4.90
N ALA A 165 -9.11 -2.71 -4.45
CA ALA A 165 -8.88 -1.31 -4.08
C ALA A 165 -7.86 -1.14 -2.94
N PHE A 166 -7.78 -2.11 -2.03
CA PHE A 166 -6.84 -2.10 -0.91
C PHE A 166 -5.95 -3.34 -0.87
N SER A 167 -4.66 -3.14 -0.61
CA SER A 167 -3.71 -4.25 -0.44
C SER A 167 -2.55 -3.90 0.49
N PHE A 168 -1.70 -4.89 0.75
CA PHE A 168 -0.47 -4.69 1.51
C PHE A 168 0.73 -4.50 0.59
N VAL A 169 1.56 -3.50 0.91
CA VAL A 169 2.82 -3.21 0.20
C VAL A 169 4.01 -3.44 1.14
N ASN A 170 5.07 -4.04 0.61
CA ASN A 170 6.36 -4.10 1.29
C ASN A 170 7.01 -2.71 1.19
N PRO A 171 7.42 -2.07 2.30
CA PRO A 171 8.09 -0.77 2.26
C PRO A 171 9.32 -0.72 1.32
N HIS A 172 9.99 -1.85 1.10
CA HIS A 172 11.14 -1.93 0.18
C HIS A 172 10.76 -1.84 -1.30
N ASN A 173 9.48 -1.99 -1.64
CA ASN A 173 8.97 -1.85 -3.00
C ASN A 173 8.53 -0.40 -3.29
N VAL A 174 8.53 0.47 -2.26
CA VAL A 174 8.24 1.90 -2.41
C VAL A 174 9.47 2.56 -2.99
N ILE A 175 9.29 3.22 -4.14
CA ILE A 175 10.37 3.95 -4.79
C ILE A 175 10.56 5.29 -4.09
N ARG A 176 9.46 6.04 -3.89
CA ARG A 176 9.44 7.34 -3.22
C ARG A 176 8.02 7.81 -2.89
N GLY A 177 7.92 8.89 -2.14
CA GLY A 177 6.69 9.68 -1.98
C GLY A 177 6.35 10.47 -3.22
N VAL A 178 5.06 10.75 -3.40
CA VAL A 178 4.56 11.63 -4.46
C VAL A 178 3.63 12.69 -3.90
N HIS A 179 3.52 13.80 -4.62
CA HIS A 179 2.58 14.87 -4.29
C HIS A 179 1.42 14.87 -5.30
N LEU A 180 0.20 14.73 -4.81
CA LEU A 180 -0.99 14.77 -5.63
C LEU A 180 -1.55 16.19 -5.70
N ILE A 181 -1.70 16.68 -6.92
CA ILE A 181 -2.31 17.99 -7.22
C ILE A 181 -3.74 17.75 -7.71
N PRO A 182 -4.77 18.27 -7.04
CA PRO A 182 -6.14 18.19 -7.51
C PRO A 182 -6.31 18.64 -8.96
N ALA A 183 -6.93 17.81 -9.79
CA ALA A 183 -7.28 18.19 -11.15
C ALA A 183 -8.61 18.96 -11.16
N PHE A 184 -8.55 20.23 -10.75
CA PHE A 184 -9.72 21.09 -10.50
C PHE A 184 -10.77 21.10 -11.62
N CYS A 185 -10.36 20.93 -12.87
CA CYS A 185 -11.25 20.90 -14.03
C CYS A 185 -12.21 19.71 -14.06
N TYR A 186 -11.94 18.64 -13.32
CA TYR A 186 -12.81 17.45 -13.23
C TYR A 186 -13.79 17.51 -12.04
N GLY A 187 -13.55 18.41 -11.08
CA GLY A 187 -14.45 18.59 -9.94
C GLY A 187 -14.28 17.55 -8.83
N LEU A 188 -15.18 17.65 -7.86
CA LEU A 188 -15.25 16.79 -6.68
C LEU A 188 -16.28 15.67 -6.90
N THR A 189 -16.02 14.53 -6.26
CA THR A 189 -16.87 13.36 -6.29
C THR A 189 -17.02 12.78 -4.87
N SER A 190 -18.14 12.11 -4.66
CA SER A 190 -18.38 11.23 -3.52
C SER A 190 -18.69 9.80 -3.96
N GLU A 191 -18.46 9.49 -5.24
CA GLU A 191 -18.84 8.19 -5.84
C GLU A 191 -17.69 7.18 -5.75
N LEU A 192 -16.44 7.65 -5.80
CA LEU A 192 -15.27 6.78 -5.77
C LEU A 192 -15.06 6.15 -4.38
N LEU A 193 -15.34 6.92 -3.33
CA LEU A 193 -15.24 6.51 -1.94
C LEU A 193 -16.55 6.81 -1.19
N PRO A 194 -17.12 5.82 -0.47
CA PRO A 194 -18.23 6.07 0.43
C PRO A 194 -17.77 7.00 1.57
N PRO A 195 -18.65 7.87 2.11
CA PRO A 195 -18.28 8.86 3.13
C PRO A 195 -17.63 8.28 4.41
N THR A 196 -17.83 6.99 4.68
CA THR A 196 -17.25 6.26 5.82
C THR A 196 -15.97 5.50 5.48
N SER A 197 -15.41 5.71 4.29
CA SER A 197 -14.19 5.05 3.85
C SER A 197 -13.01 5.46 4.71
N ILE A 198 -12.22 4.46 5.13
CA ILE A 198 -10.91 4.69 5.78
C ILE A 198 -9.88 5.34 4.85
N GLY A 199 -10.20 5.48 3.56
CA GLY A 199 -9.38 6.18 2.57
C GLY A 199 -9.51 7.70 2.61
N HIS A 200 -10.60 8.24 3.19
CA HIS A 200 -10.77 9.68 3.34
C HIS A 200 -9.82 10.23 4.40
N HIS A 201 -9.23 11.39 4.12
CA HIS A 201 -8.64 12.18 5.18
C HIS A 201 -9.75 12.91 5.95
N GLU A 202 -9.57 13.14 7.26
CA GLU A 202 -10.58 13.84 8.07
C GLU A 202 -10.90 15.24 7.54
N SER A 203 -9.94 15.87 6.85
CA SER A 203 -10.12 17.18 6.20
C SER A 203 -11.02 17.16 4.97
N ASP A 204 -11.24 16.00 4.38
CA ASP A 204 -11.86 15.86 3.05
C ASP A 204 -13.39 15.93 3.12
N ASN A 205 -13.96 15.90 4.34
CA ASN A 205 -15.41 15.99 4.59
C ASN A 205 -16.24 15.01 3.73
N GLY A 206 -15.67 13.83 3.45
CA GLY A 206 -16.32 12.77 2.66
C GLY A 206 -16.41 13.07 1.16
N LYS A 207 -15.59 13.99 0.63
CA LYS A 207 -15.50 14.29 -0.80
C LYS A 207 -14.05 14.31 -1.24
N ASP A 208 -13.78 13.68 -2.37
CA ASP A 208 -12.46 13.66 -3.00
C ASP A 208 -12.52 14.32 -4.37
N TRP A 209 -11.37 14.71 -4.92
CA TRP A 209 -11.30 15.05 -6.34
C TRP A 209 -11.43 13.79 -7.18
N ASP A 210 -12.15 13.90 -8.31
CA ASP A 210 -12.29 12.80 -9.27
C ASP A 210 -10.92 12.32 -9.78
N TRP A 211 -10.02 13.29 -10.00
CA TRP A 211 -8.70 13.05 -10.54
C TRP A 211 -7.65 13.96 -9.90
N TYR A 212 -6.42 13.47 -9.89
CA TYR A 212 -5.22 14.14 -9.39
C TYR A 212 -4.10 14.03 -10.42
N PHE A 213 -3.32 15.10 -10.58
CA PHE A 213 -2.04 15.03 -11.28
C PHE A 213 -0.93 14.65 -10.31
N VAL A 214 -0.09 13.72 -10.72
CA VAL A 214 1.04 13.26 -9.91
C VAL A 214 2.25 14.14 -10.16
N ASN A 215 2.78 14.73 -9.08
CA ASN A 215 4.04 15.44 -9.07
C ASN A 215 5.09 14.67 -8.26
N MET A 216 6.32 14.62 -8.76
CA MET A 216 7.46 13.86 -8.22
C MET A 216 8.64 14.78 -7.97
#